data_AF-A0A371J3W1-F1
#
_entry.id   AF-A0A371J3W1-F1
#
_cell.length_a   1.000
_cell.length_b   1.000
_cell.length_c   1.000
_cell.angle_alpha   90.00
_cell.angle_beta   90.00
_cell.angle_gamma   90.00
#
_symmetry.space_group_name_H-M   'P 1'
#
loop_
_entity.id
_entity.type
_entity.pdbx_description
1 polymer ?
#
loop_
_entity_poly.entity_id
_entity_poly.type
_entity_poly.pdbx_seq_one_letter_code
_entity_poly.pdbx_strand_id
1 'polypeptide(L)'
;TLDSAGVPVSMLQDELNEKGYPGNIADYNIVNDHFSFVDNKDSVVDQWANTYNFLSTDWFNSLYTVMNTNQYLYPTYPVVLESETTYGAKLSTMAIEYAYKLISCKSDEFDSLQQSEYKKLVTAGLETVLNDRRAYYEQNVAKK
;
A
#
# COMPACT_ATOMS: atom_id res chain seq x y z
N THR A 1 -10.40 18.61 -15.47
CA THR A 1 -10.77 20.04 -15.36
C THR A 1 -12.12 20.26 -16.03
N LEU A 2 -12.74 21.44 -15.92
CA LEU A 2 -13.98 21.75 -16.64
C LEU A 2 -13.67 22.67 -17.82
N ASP A 3 -14.35 22.50 -18.95
CA ASP A 3 -14.30 23.46 -20.05
C ASP A 3 -15.19 24.70 -19.76
N SER A 4 -15.20 25.65 -20.70
CA SER A 4 -15.98 26.88 -20.58
C SER A 4 -17.50 26.67 -20.54
N ALA A 5 -17.99 25.48 -20.87
CA ALA A 5 -19.39 25.07 -20.78
C ALA A 5 -19.68 24.24 -19.52
N GLY A 6 -18.69 24.04 -18.64
CA GLY A 6 -18.83 23.24 -17.41
C GLY A 6 -18.77 21.73 -17.67
N VAL A 7 -18.30 21.30 -18.84
CA VAL A 7 -18.18 19.89 -19.20
C VAL A 7 -16.86 19.34 -18.66
N PRO A 8 -16.86 18.17 -18.00
CA PRO A 8 -15.62 17.51 -17.58
C PRO A 8 -14.73 17.16 -18.77
N VAL A 9 -13.51 17.67 -18.74
CA VAL A 9 -12.46 17.37 -19.73
C VAL A 9 -11.18 16.92 -19.03
N SER A 10 -10.34 16.15 -19.74
CA SER A 10 -9.03 15.75 -19.24
C SER A 10 -8.20 16.97 -18.83
N MET A 11 -7.43 16.85 -17.76
CA MET A 11 -6.40 17.85 -17.45
C MET A 11 -5.36 17.88 -18.57
N LEU A 12 -4.77 19.04 -18.80
CA LEU A 12 -3.66 19.20 -19.73
C LEU A 12 -2.40 18.55 -19.16
N GLN A 13 -1.49 18.13 -20.04
CA GLN A 13 -0.26 17.44 -19.62
C GLN A 13 0.58 18.26 -18.63
N ASP A 14 0.61 19.59 -18.78
CA ASP A 14 1.36 20.47 -17.88
C ASP A 14 0.75 20.52 -16.46
N GLU A 15 -0.57 20.49 -16.35
CA GLU A 15 -1.29 20.41 -15.06
C GLU A 15 -1.06 19.07 -14.37
N LEU A 16 -0.96 18.00 -15.15
CA LEU A 16 -0.62 16.66 -14.66
C LEU A 16 0.83 16.62 -14.12
N ASN A 17 1.77 17.22 -14.85
CA ASN A 17 3.17 17.28 -14.45
C ASN A 17 3.38 18.08 -13.16
N GLU A 18 2.68 19.21 -12.98
CA GLU A 18 2.72 20.00 -11.74
C GLU A 18 2.21 19.20 -10.54
N LYS A 19 1.25 18.30 -10.75
CA LYS A 19 0.70 17.39 -9.74
C LYS A 19 1.55 16.14 -9.51
N GLY A 20 2.72 16.04 -10.14
CA GLY A 20 3.66 14.93 -9.95
C GLY A 20 3.30 13.66 -10.71
N TYR A 21 2.39 13.73 -11.70
CA TYR A 21 2.01 12.57 -12.50
C TYR A 21 3.14 12.14 -13.44
N PRO A 22 3.67 10.91 -13.35
CA PRO A 22 4.85 10.47 -14.09
C PRO A 22 4.56 10.04 -15.55
N GLY A 23 3.32 10.22 -16.03
CA GLY A 23 2.96 9.91 -17.43
C GLY A 23 2.66 8.44 -17.72
N ASN A 24 2.52 7.59 -16.70
CA ASN A 24 2.18 6.17 -16.88
C ASN A 24 0.71 5.89 -16.53
N ILE A 25 0.07 5.03 -17.33
CA ILE A 25 -1.35 4.70 -17.23
C ILE A 25 -1.75 3.97 -15.93
N ALA A 26 -0.78 3.38 -15.22
CA ALA A 26 -1.02 2.66 -13.96
C ALA A 26 -1.13 3.61 -12.75
N ASP A 27 -0.60 4.83 -12.86
CA ASP A 27 -0.64 5.90 -11.84
C ASP A 27 -1.76 6.92 -12.08
N TYR A 28 -2.72 6.63 -12.97
CA TYR A 28 -3.89 7.50 -13.18
C TYR A 28 -4.71 7.72 -11.88
N ASN A 29 -4.51 6.90 -10.85
CA ASN A 29 -5.11 7.07 -9.52
C ASN A 29 -4.66 8.38 -8.84
N ILE A 30 -3.41 8.84 -9.04
CA ILE A 30 -2.91 10.11 -8.47
C ILE A 30 -3.71 11.33 -9.00
N VAL A 31 -4.36 11.20 -10.16
CA VAL A 31 -5.09 12.29 -10.83
C VAL A 31 -6.60 12.04 -10.81
N ASN A 32 -7.04 10.79 -10.92
CA ASN A 32 -8.44 10.40 -10.84
C ASN A 32 -9.01 10.45 -9.42
N ASP A 33 -8.17 10.36 -8.38
CA ASP A 33 -8.64 10.38 -6.98
C ASP A 33 -8.81 11.80 -6.39
N HIS A 34 -8.66 12.86 -7.21
CA HIS A 34 -8.73 14.26 -6.74
C HIS A 34 -9.70 15.14 -7.54
N PHE A 35 -10.79 14.56 -8.05
CA PHE A 35 -11.93 15.41 -8.41
C PHE A 35 -12.63 15.87 -7.12
N SER A 36 -13.10 17.12 -7.09
CA SER A 36 -13.79 17.68 -5.92
C SER A 36 -15.02 16.88 -5.47
N PHE A 37 -15.61 16.07 -6.36
CA PHE A 37 -16.70 15.15 -6.05
C PHE A 37 -16.24 13.81 -5.47
N VAL A 38 -14.98 13.39 -5.68
CA VAL A 38 -14.38 12.18 -5.08
C VAL A 38 -13.99 12.46 -3.63
N ASP A 39 -13.51 13.67 -3.34
CA ASP A 39 -13.18 14.13 -1.99
C ASP A 39 -14.42 14.50 -1.15
N ASN A 40 -15.60 14.58 -1.77
CA ASN A 40 -16.85 14.91 -1.10
C ASN A 40 -17.70 13.65 -0.91
N LYS A 41 -17.74 13.15 0.33
CA LYS A 41 -18.54 11.99 0.73
C LYS A 41 -19.97 12.03 0.18
N ASP A 42 -20.66 13.15 0.32
CA ASP A 42 -22.07 13.26 -0.07
C ASP A 42 -22.23 13.14 -1.60
N SER A 43 -21.30 13.71 -2.36
CA SER A 43 -21.28 13.59 -3.83
C SER A 43 -21.02 12.15 -4.29
N VAL A 44 -20.10 11.43 -3.62
CA VAL A 44 -19.83 10.01 -3.90
C VAL A 44 -21.04 9.14 -3.56
N VAL A 45 -21.62 9.34 -2.38
CA VAL A 45 -22.80 8.59 -1.91
C VAL A 45 -24.00 8.85 -2.82
N ASP A 46 -24.24 10.11 -3.22
CA ASP A 46 -25.32 10.48 -4.12
C ASP A 46 -25.14 9.86 -5.51
N GLN A 47 -23.91 9.86 -6.05
CA GLN A 47 -23.62 9.20 -7.32
C GLN A 47 -23.93 7.69 -7.25
N TRP A 48 -23.48 7.01 -6.19
CA TRP A 48 -23.73 5.58 -6.02
C TRP A 48 -25.21 5.26 -5.84
N ALA A 49 -25.94 6.04 -5.04
CA ALA A 49 -27.37 5.89 -4.85
C ALA A 49 -28.17 6.11 -6.13
N ASN A 50 -27.76 7.07 -6.98
CA ASN A 50 -28.36 7.29 -8.29
C ASN A 50 -28.07 6.17 -9.29
N THR A 51 -26.85 5.62 -9.26
CA THR A 51 -26.41 4.54 -10.17
C THR A 51 -27.05 3.21 -9.81
N TYR A 52 -27.18 2.93 -8.51
CA TYR A 52 -27.67 1.67 -7.95
C TYR A 52 -28.91 1.92 -7.11
N ASN A 53 -29.96 2.43 -7.76
CA ASN A 53 -31.22 2.85 -7.14
C ASN A 53 -32.03 1.73 -6.44
N PHE A 54 -31.55 0.48 -6.48
CA PHE A 54 -32.09 -0.65 -5.74
C PHE A 54 -31.49 -0.79 -4.32
N LEU A 55 -30.48 0.01 -3.98
CA LEU A 55 -29.89 0.11 -2.65
C LEU A 55 -30.18 1.49 -2.04
N SER A 56 -30.22 1.57 -0.70
CA SER A 56 -30.52 2.83 -0.01
C SER A 56 -29.28 3.72 0.13
N THR A 57 -29.50 5.03 0.21
CA THR A 57 -28.47 6.02 0.54
C THR A 57 -27.77 5.70 1.88
N ASP A 58 -28.50 5.16 2.86
CA ASP A 58 -27.93 4.74 4.15
C ASP A 58 -26.95 3.56 4.00
N TRP A 59 -27.23 2.63 3.07
CA TRP A 59 -26.32 1.53 2.75
C TRP A 59 -25.01 2.07 2.16
N PHE A 60 -25.10 3.03 1.22
CA PHE A 60 -23.92 3.66 0.62
C PHE A 60 -23.13 4.51 1.61
N ASN A 61 -23.80 5.20 2.54
CA ASN A 61 -23.15 5.89 3.65
C ASN A 61 -22.30 4.92 4.50
N SER A 62 -22.87 3.76 4.82
CA SER A 62 -22.18 2.73 5.60
C SER A 62 -21.01 2.12 4.83
N LEU A 63 -21.21 1.85 3.54
CA LEU A 63 -20.15 1.36 2.65
C LEU A 63 -18.98 2.36 2.58
N TYR A 64 -19.28 3.65 2.34
CA TYR A 64 -18.26 4.70 2.30
C TYR A 64 -17.44 4.74 3.59
N THR A 65 -18.10 4.66 4.75
CA THR A 65 -17.41 4.61 6.05
C THR A 65 -16.52 3.38 6.15
N VAL A 66 -16.98 2.18 5.80
CA VAL A 66 -16.16 0.97 5.85
C VAL A 66 -14.96 1.05 4.91
N MET A 67 -15.17 1.51 3.68
CA MET A 67 -14.11 1.65 2.68
C MET A 67 -13.03 2.65 3.08
N ASN A 68 -13.36 3.65 3.89
CA ASN A 68 -12.44 4.72 4.29
C ASN A 68 -11.98 4.64 5.76
N THR A 69 -12.50 3.69 6.54
CA THR A 69 -12.07 3.45 7.92
C THR A 69 -10.98 2.39 7.94
N ASN A 70 -9.86 2.67 8.60
CA ASN A 70 -8.71 1.75 8.68
C ASN A 70 -8.25 1.24 7.31
N GLN A 71 -8.33 2.08 6.26
CA GLN A 71 -7.65 1.77 5.01
C GLN A 71 -6.22 1.37 5.36
N TYR A 72 -5.85 0.15 4.97
CA TYR A 72 -4.48 -0.30 4.95
C TYR A 72 -3.75 0.61 3.96
N LEU A 73 -3.35 1.79 4.42
CA LEU A 73 -2.27 2.52 3.81
C LEU A 73 -1.12 1.53 3.86
N TYR A 74 -0.68 1.04 2.70
CA TYR A 74 0.64 0.44 2.60
C TYR A 74 1.55 1.34 3.42
N PRO A 75 2.16 0.85 4.51
CA PRO A 75 3.05 1.69 5.27
C PRO A 75 4.29 1.85 4.39
N THR A 76 4.23 2.80 3.47
CA THR A 76 5.39 3.35 2.78
C THR A 76 6.11 4.14 3.86
N TYR A 77 6.92 3.44 4.65
CA TYR A 77 7.84 4.12 5.54
C TYR A 77 8.86 4.81 4.63
N PRO A 78 8.82 6.15 4.49
CA PRO A 78 9.64 6.83 3.50
C PRO A 78 11.14 6.77 3.86
N VAL A 79 11.46 6.25 5.05
CA VAL A 79 12.83 6.09 5.52
C VAL A 79 13.37 4.70 5.17
N VAL A 80 14.49 4.70 4.45
CA VAL A 80 15.36 3.54 4.28
C VAL A 80 16.31 3.50 5.47
N LEU A 81 16.31 2.40 6.22
CA LEU A 81 17.18 2.25 7.39
C LEU A 81 18.59 1.80 6.98
N GLU A 82 19.61 2.14 7.77
CA GLU A 82 20.98 1.73 7.49
C GLU A 82 21.14 0.19 7.50
N SER A 83 20.47 -0.49 8.41
CA SER A 83 20.45 -1.97 8.45
C SER A 83 19.80 -2.57 7.21
N GLU A 84 18.77 -1.95 6.66
CA GLU A 84 18.16 -2.41 5.40
C GLU A 84 19.09 -2.16 4.20
N THR A 85 19.81 -1.06 4.18
CA THR A 85 20.85 -0.79 3.17
C THR A 85 21.98 -1.81 3.27
N THR A 86 22.36 -2.17 4.49
CA THR A 86 23.49 -3.08 4.78
C THR A 86 23.15 -4.55 4.50
N TYR A 87 21.98 -5.01 4.91
CA TYR A 87 21.62 -6.43 4.89
C TYR A 87 20.52 -6.79 3.88
N GLY A 88 19.74 -5.81 3.41
CA GLY A 88 18.48 -6.03 2.69
C GLY A 88 18.61 -6.82 1.39
N ALA A 89 19.63 -6.53 0.57
CA ALA A 89 19.86 -7.25 -0.68
C ALA A 89 20.18 -8.74 -0.43
N LYS A 90 21.05 -9.03 0.54
CA LYS A 90 21.43 -10.39 0.92
C LYS A 90 20.26 -11.15 1.55
N LEU A 91 19.55 -10.52 2.48
CA LEU A 91 18.39 -11.10 3.15
C LEU A 91 17.27 -11.41 2.16
N SER A 92 17.03 -10.55 1.17
CA SER A 92 16.03 -10.80 0.11
C SER A 92 16.33 -12.10 -0.66
N THR A 93 17.59 -12.28 -1.10
CA THR A 93 18.00 -13.52 -1.78
C THR A 93 17.83 -14.74 -0.88
N MET A 94 18.28 -14.66 0.38
CA MET A 94 18.17 -15.76 1.32
C MET A 94 16.72 -16.09 1.70
N ALA A 95 15.83 -15.09 1.75
CA ALA A 95 14.41 -15.29 2.05
C ALA A 95 13.69 -16.02 0.90
N ILE A 96 14.06 -15.72 -0.34
CA ILE A 96 13.56 -16.45 -1.53
C ILE A 96 14.00 -17.92 -1.44
N GLU A 97 15.28 -18.18 -1.18
CA GLU A 97 15.79 -19.55 -1.01
C GLU A 97 15.12 -20.29 0.14
N TYR A 98 14.95 -19.62 1.29
CA TYR A 98 14.22 -20.14 2.45
C TYR A 98 12.81 -20.59 2.05
N ALA A 99 12.05 -19.75 1.36
CA ALA A 99 10.68 -20.08 0.94
C ALA A 99 10.64 -21.29 -0.01
N TYR A 100 11.50 -21.32 -1.04
CA TYR A 100 11.52 -22.45 -1.98
C TYR A 100 11.94 -23.77 -1.35
N LYS A 101 12.89 -23.74 -0.41
CA LYS A 101 13.29 -24.93 0.35
C LYS A 101 12.13 -25.50 1.17
N LEU A 102 11.35 -24.64 1.83
CA LEU A 102 10.20 -25.06 2.62
C LEU A 102 9.02 -25.55 1.78
N ILE A 103 8.78 -24.93 0.62
CA ILE A 103 7.75 -25.39 -0.32
C ILE A 103 8.08 -26.78 -0.88
N SER A 104 9.36 -27.06 -1.08
CA SER A 104 9.82 -28.26 -1.79
C SER A 104 10.28 -29.40 -0.88
N CYS A 105 10.35 -29.21 0.44
CA CYS A 105 10.79 -30.24 1.36
C CYS A 105 9.70 -31.28 1.61
N LYS A 106 10.09 -32.44 2.15
CA LYS A 106 9.10 -33.40 2.66
C LYS A 106 8.41 -32.82 3.89
N SER A 107 7.16 -33.22 4.10
CA SER A 107 6.34 -32.70 5.20
C SER A 107 6.91 -33.01 6.59
N ASP A 108 7.57 -34.17 6.75
CA ASP A 108 8.22 -34.58 8.00
C ASP A 108 9.55 -33.88 8.28
N GLU A 109 10.15 -33.24 7.27
CA GLU A 109 11.41 -32.49 7.39
C GLU A 109 11.17 -30.99 7.66
N PHE A 110 9.94 -30.49 7.45
CA PHE A 110 9.59 -29.06 7.42
C PHE A 110 10.07 -28.30 8.66
N ASP A 111 9.69 -28.72 9.86
CA ASP A 111 9.99 -27.99 11.10
C ASP A 111 11.51 -27.85 11.33
N SER A 112 12.24 -28.93 11.08
CA SER A 112 13.70 -28.94 11.23
C SER A 112 14.38 -28.04 10.21
N LEU A 113 13.90 -28.07 8.96
CA LEU A 113 14.43 -27.25 7.88
C LEU A 113 14.12 -25.77 8.11
N GLN A 114 12.88 -25.45 8.51
CA GLN A 114 12.42 -24.11 8.88
C GLN A 114 13.32 -23.49 9.93
N GLN A 115 13.55 -24.19 11.05
CA GLN A 115 14.41 -23.68 12.12
C GLN A 115 15.85 -23.44 11.64
N SER A 116 16.40 -24.38 10.87
CA SER A 116 17.78 -24.28 10.40
C SER A 116 17.98 -23.13 9.41
N GLU A 117 17.05 -22.93 8.48
CA GLU A 117 17.14 -21.88 7.46
C GLU A 117 16.77 -20.51 8.06
N TYR A 118 15.82 -20.45 9.01
CA TYR A 118 15.54 -19.22 9.75
C TYR A 118 16.74 -18.74 10.56
N LYS A 119 17.47 -19.66 11.22
CA LYS A 119 18.70 -19.32 11.94
C LYS A 119 19.76 -18.71 11.02
N LYS A 120 19.82 -19.12 9.74
CA LYS A 120 20.72 -18.51 8.74
C LYS A 120 20.32 -17.06 8.44
N LEU A 121 19.02 -16.78 8.31
CA LEU A 121 18.52 -15.42 8.13
C LEU A 121 18.84 -14.53 9.33
N VAL A 122 18.61 -15.02 10.55
CA VAL A 122 18.97 -14.31 11.80
C VAL A 122 20.45 -13.99 11.83
N THR A 123 21.31 -14.98 11.56
CA THR A 123 22.77 -14.81 11.52
C THR A 123 23.21 -13.81 10.42
N ALA A 124 22.42 -13.69 9.35
CA ALA A 124 22.68 -12.75 8.26
C ALA A 124 22.21 -11.31 8.53
N GLY A 125 21.64 -11.03 9.71
CA GLY A 125 21.24 -9.68 10.12
C GLY A 125 19.72 -9.42 10.12
N LEU A 126 18.89 -10.46 9.96
CA LEU A 126 17.43 -10.30 9.96
C LEU A 126 16.91 -9.63 11.24
N GLU A 127 17.37 -10.05 12.41
CA GLU A 127 16.92 -9.47 13.68
C GLU A 127 17.32 -8.00 13.82
N THR A 128 18.51 -7.62 13.34
CA THR A 128 18.95 -6.22 13.33
C THR A 128 17.98 -5.36 12.53
N VAL A 129 17.64 -5.77 11.30
CA VAL A 129 16.68 -5.06 10.44
C VAL A 129 15.32 -4.93 11.13
N LEU A 130 14.80 -6.03 11.69
CA LEU A 130 13.49 -6.04 12.35
C LEU A 130 13.47 -5.15 13.60
N ASN A 131 14.53 -5.15 14.39
CA ASN A 131 14.65 -4.34 15.59
C ASN A 131 14.76 -2.84 15.27
N ASP A 132 15.56 -2.48 14.27
CA ASP A 132 15.67 -1.08 13.83
C ASP A 132 14.34 -0.57 13.28
N ARG A 133 13.64 -1.40 12.49
CA ARG A 133 12.33 -1.05 11.95
C ARG A 133 11.27 -0.92 13.05
N ARG A 134 11.30 -1.81 14.04
CA ARG A 134 10.45 -1.71 15.24
C ARG A 134 10.71 -0.40 15.98
N ALA A 135 11.97 -0.08 16.26
CA ALA A 135 12.34 1.16 16.95
C ALA A 135 11.89 2.40 16.17
N TYR A 136 12.06 2.41 14.84
CA TYR A 136 11.55 3.49 14.00
C TYR A 136 10.03 3.62 14.10
N TYR A 137 9.29 2.51 14.00
CA TYR A 137 7.83 2.50 14.09
C TYR A 137 7.34 3.05 15.44
N GLU A 138 7.91 2.56 16.54
CA GLU A 138 7.55 2.98 17.91
C GLU A 138 7.82 4.48 18.15
N GLN A 139 8.86 5.02 17.53
CA GLN A 139 9.22 6.43 17.68
C GLN A 139 8.41 7.36 16.79
N ASN A 140 8.05 6.94 15.58
CA ASN A 140 7.57 7.85 14.53
C ASN A 140 6.12 7.62 14.10
N VAL A 141 5.55 6.44 14.40
CA VAL A 141 4.25 6.02 13.87
C VAL A 141 3.29 5.62 14.98
N ALA A 142 3.71 4.74 15.90
CA ALA A 142 2.84 4.21 16.96
C ALA A 142 2.33 5.26 17.99
N LYS A 143 2.93 6.46 18.00
CA LYS A 143 2.61 7.56 18.93
C LYS A 143 1.73 8.65 18.31
N LYS A 144 1.34 8.51 17.04
CA LYS A 144 0.37 9.39 16.37
C LYS A 144 -1.02 8.76 16.44
#